data_AF-A0A928PR29-F1
#
_entry.id   AF-A0A928PR29-F1
#
_cell.length_a   1.000
_cell.length_b   1.000
_cell.length_c   1.000
_cell.angle_alpha   90.00
_cell.angle_beta   90.00
_cell.angle_gamma   90.00
#
_symmetry.space_group_name_H-M   'P 1'
#
loop_
_entity.id
_entity.type
_entity.pdbx_description
1 polymer ?
#
loop_
_entity_poly.entity_id
_entity_poly.type
_entity_poly.pdbx_seq_one_letter_code
_entity_poly.pdbx_strand_id
1 'polypeptide(L)'
;MKSAESRVTEAAQAIKRREDGQKRITKIAVPLLGVIMAVSAVTGCCMIPVSGWRLAVMIASAAFYLLSCSSLVSTWTIGMIPQAGIGAYFFCAAALLPPVAQYGPLWLKIAAGIVFGAAGVIVLYIFSVLAVMLFGSIAPRARGEYTLLVLGSKLKNGKPGRMLRRRLDKAASELKKHPGLMCVVTGGRAPDQPCAEADAMREYLLEKGVDAERVIVENLSSTTYENFLFSRKIIEEKGLPVRAGVVTDRFHQFRSGRIARTARMDSFPVSCGTAWYFSVQFWMRDMLCITERLIRGHW
;
A
#
# COMPACT_ATOMS: atom_id res chain seq x y z
N MET A 1 9.81 -49.44 8.87
CA MET A 1 9.96 -48.01 8.53
C MET A 1 8.96 -47.49 7.50
N LYS A 2 8.70 -48.16 6.36
CA LYS A 2 7.73 -47.70 5.33
C LYS A 2 6.29 -47.44 5.80
N SER A 3 5.84 -48.09 6.89
CA SER A 3 4.49 -47.91 7.47
C SER A 3 4.30 -46.58 8.22
N ALA A 4 5.37 -46.04 8.82
CA ALA A 4 5.30 -44.79 9.58
C ALA A 4 5.30 -43.55 8.66
N GLU A 5 6.14 -43.55 7.61
CA GLU A 5 6.17 -42.46 6.61
C GLU A 5 4.86 -42.33 5.83
N SER A 6 4.21 -43.46 5.50
CA SER A 6 2.90 -43.48 4.86
C SER A 6 1.84 -42.78 5.73
N ARG A 7 1.79 -43.10 7.02
CA ARG A 7 0.83 -42.51 7.98
C ARG A 7 1.06 -41.02 8.20
N VAL A 8 2.31 -40.57 8.21
CA VAL A 8 2.65 -39.13 8.32
C VAL A 8 2.24 -38.37 7.06
N THR A 9 2.40 -38.98 5.88
CA THR A 9 2.01 -38.37 4.60
C THR A 9 0.50 -38.25 4.46
N GLU A 10 -0.26 -39.27 4.85
CA GLU A 10 -1.72 -39.23 4.87
C GLU A 10 -2.26 -38.18 5.86
N ALA A 11 -1.68 -38.09 7.06
CA ALA A 11 -2.04 -37.07 8.04
C ALA A 11 -1.79 -35.64 7.52
N ALA A 12 -0.65 -35.40 6.87
CA ALA A 12 -0.32 -34.10 6.27
C ALA A 12 -1.30 -33.72 5.14
N GLN A 13 -1.69 -34.69 4.30
CA GLN A 13 -2.69 -34.46 3.25
C GLN A 13 -4.09 -34.19 3.83
N ALA A 14 -4.47 -34.84 4.93
CA ALA A 14 -5.74 -34.60 5.60
C ALA A 14 -5.81 -33.20 6.24
N ILE A 15 -4.71 -32.74 6.85
CA ILE A 15 -4.59 -31.38 7.40
C ILE A 15 -4.71 -30.35 6.27
N LYS A 16 -3.99 -30.55 5.16
CA LYS A 16 -4.05 -29.65 3.99
C LYS A 16 -5.47 -29.57 3.39
N ARG A 17 -6.17 -30.70 3.28
CA ARG A 17 -7.58 -30.72 2.81
C ARG A 17 -8.53 -29.97 3.77
N ARG A 18 -8.31 -30.07 5.09
CA ARG A 18 -9.06 -29.29 6.10
C ARG A 18 -8.79 -27.79 5.97
N GLU A 19 -7.53 -27.39 5.85
CA GLU A 19 -7.17 -25.97 5.66
C GLU A 19 -7.75 -25.39 4.36
N ASP A 20 -7.68 -26.15 3.26
CA ASP A 20 -8.23 -25.73 1.98
C ASP A 20 -9.76 -25.65 2.01
N GLY A 21 -10.42 -26.58 2.70
CA GLY A 21 -11.87 -26.53 2.99
C GLY A 21 -12.25 -25.30 3.82
N GLN A 22 -11.49 -24.98 4.85
CA GLN A 22 -11.73 -23.82 5.71
C GLN A 22 -11.48 -22.49 4.98
N LYS A 23 -10.46 -22.42 4.12
CA LYS A 23 -10.23 -21.30 3.19
C LYS A 23 -11.37 -21.14 2.18
N ARG A 24 -11.97 -22.25 1.72
CA ARG A 24 -13.09 -22.22 0.77
C ARG A 24 -14.39 -21.76 1.44
N ILE A 25 -14.65 -22.20 2.67
CA ILE A 25 -15.80 -21.75 3.47
C ILE A 25 -15.67 -20.25 3.78
N THR A 26 -14.52 -19.78 4.27
CA THR A 26 -14.31 -18.35 4.54
C THR A 26 -14.42 -17.48 3.28
N LYS A 27 -13.95 -17.97 2.12
CA LYS A 27 -14.09 -17.28 0.82
C LYS A 27 -15.54 -17.05 0.39
N ILE A 28 -16.48 -17.89 0.83
CA ILE A 28 -17.90 -17.80 0.44
C ILE A 28 -18.73 -17.17 1.56
N ALA A 29 -18.52 -17.60 2.80
CA ALA A 29 -19.31 -17.20 3.96
C ALA A 29 -19.13 -15.72 4.30
N VAL A 30 -17.91 -15.17 4.19
CA VAL A 30 -17.64 -13.75 4.50
C VAL A 30 -18.36 -12.78 3.54
N PRO A 31 -18.25 -12.94 2.21
CA PRO A 31 -19.02 -12.09 1.30
C PRO A 31 -20.53 -12.35 1.37
N LEU A 32 -20.97 -13.59 1.64
CA LEU A 32 -22.39 -13.89 1.82
C LEU A 32 -22.97 -13.21 3.08
N LEU A 33 -22.26 -13.23 4.21
CA LEU A 33 -22.64 -12.46 5.40
C LEU A 33 -22.68 -10.96 5.10
N GLY A 34 -21.71 -10.45 4.32
CA GLY A 34 -21.68 -9.06 3.89
C GLY A 34 -22.89 -8.67 3.03
N VAL A 35 -23.31 -9.54 2.12
CA VAL A 35 -24.52 -9.37 1.29
C VAL A 35 -25.77 -9.44 2.16
N ILE A 36 -25.87 -10.39 3.08
CA ILE A 36 -27.01 -10.52 4.00
C ILE A 36 -27.13 -9.26 4.87
N MET A 37 -26.05 -8.80 5.49
CA MET A 37 -26.08 -7.57 6.31
C MET A 37 -26.44 -6.34 5.47
N ALA A 38 -25.94 -6.23 4.23
CA ALA A 38 -26.29 -5.14 3.33
C ALA A 38 -27.77 -5.19 2.92
N VAL A 39 -28.28 -6.36 2.56
CA VAL A 39 -29.69 -6.57 2.17
C VAL A 39 -30.61 -6.30 3.36
N SER A 40 -30.31 -6.82 4.55
CA SER A 40 -31.09 -6.58 5.77
C SER A 40 -31.09 -5.11 6.20
N ALA A 41 -29.98 -4.40 6.02
CA ALA A 41 -29.93 -2.96 6.27
C ALA A 41 -30.76 -2.16 5.25
N VAL A 42 -30.82 -2.61 3.99
CA VAL A 42 -31.64 -2.00 2.94
C VAL A 42 -33.13 -2.24 3.20
N THR A 43 -33.55 -3.48 3.51
CA THR A 43 -34.97 -3.77 3.81
C THR A 43 -35.45 -3.14 5.12
N GLY A 44 -34.60 -3.03 6.14
CA GLY A 44 -34.92 -2.29 7.37
C GLY A 44 -35.11 -0.78 7.17
N CYS A 45 -34.46 -0.20 6.16
CA CYS A 45 -34.61 1.22 5.81
C CYS A 45 -35.87 1.54 4.99
N CYS A 46 -36.56 0.53 4.42
CA CYS A 46 -37.75 0.75 3.59
C CYS A 46 -39.00 1.24 4.36
N MET A 47 -38.97 1.24 5.70
CA MET A 47 -40.11 1.65 6.54
C MET A 47 -40.02 3.12 7.01
N ILE A 48 -38.94 3.85 6.65
CA ILE A 48 -38.73 5.25 7.01
C ILE A 48 -38.42 6.00 5.71
N PRO A 49 -39.15 7.08 5.36
CA PRO A 49 -38.86 7.84 4.14
C PRO A 49 -37.41 8.36 4.16
N VAL A 50 -36.57 7.80 3.28
CA VAL A 50 -35.17 8.20 3.12
C VAL A 50 -35.11 9.28 2.04
N SER A 51 -34.62 10.46 2.39
CA SER A 51 -34.38 11.53 1.40
C SER A 51 -33.41 11.04 0.31
N GLY A 52 -33.61 11.45 -0.94
CA GLY A 52 -32.85 10.96 -2.10
C GLY A 52 -31.31 11.02 -1.95
N TRP A 53 -30.78 12.07 -1.30
CA TRP A 53 -29.34 12.19 -1.07
C TRP A 53 -28.79 11.15 -0.07
N ARG A 54 -29.57 10.77 0.95
CA ARG A 54 -29.17 9.75 1.93
C ARG A 54 -29.09 8.39 1.28
N LEU A 55 -30.07 8.08 0.43
CA LEU A 55 -30.06 6.86 -0.37
C LEU A 55 -28.82 6.83 -1.28
N ALA A 56 -28.48 7.96 -1.91
CA ALA A 56 -27.26 8.06 -2.72
C ALA A 56 -25.98 7.80 -1.90
N VAL A 57 -25.86 8.37 -0.69
CA VAL A 57 -24.73 8.10 0.22
C VAL A 57 -24.66 6.62 0.59
N MET A 58 -25.79 5.99 0.90
CA MET A 58 -25.85 4.57 1.24
C MET A 58 -25.40 3.70 0.06
N ILE A 59 -25.92 3.96 -1.15
CA ILE A 59 -25.55 3.22 -2.36
C ILE A 59 -24.06 3.38 -2.65
N ALA A 60 -23.53 4.61 -2.61
CA ALA A 60 -22.12 4.89 -2.86
C ALA A 60 -21.21 4.21 -1.82
N SER A 61 -21.57 4.27 -0.54
CA SER A 61 -20.80 3.68 0.55
C SER A 61 -20.83 2.15 0.51
N ALA A 62 -21.98 1.55 0.17
CA ALA A 62 -22.12 0.12 -0.02
C ALA A 62 -21.30 -0.36 -1.23
N ALA A 63 -21.35 0.34 -2.36
CA ALA A 63 -20.53 0.03 -3.52
C ALA A 63 -19.03 0.12 -3.20
N PHE A 64 -18.61 1.16 -2.47
CA PHE A 64 -17.23 1.32 -2.02
C PHE A 64 -16.80 0.20 -1.05
N TYR A 65 -17.66 -0.19 -0.12
CA TYR A 65 -17.43 -1.32 0.79
C TYR A 65 -17.26 -2.63 0.01
N LEU A 66 -18.18 -2.93 -0.92
CA LEU A 66 -18.13 -4.15 -1.73
C LEU A 66 -16.91 -4.19 -2.65
N LEU A 67 -16.51 -3.06 -3.23
CA LEU A 67 -15.27 -2.95 -4.00
C LEU A 67 -14.04 -3.24 -3.11
N SER A 68 -14.06 -2.76 -1.87
CA SER A 68 -13.02 -3.03 -0.89
C SER A 68 -12.98 -4.52 -0.51
N CYS A 69 -14.14 -5.16 -0.33
CA CYS A 69 -14.24 -6.59 -0.02
C CYS A 69 -13.86 -7.49 -1.21
N SER A 70 -14.23 -7.16 -2.45
CA SER A 70 -13.84 -7.95 -3.62
C SER A 70 -12.33 -7.93 -3.85
N SER A 71 -11.70 -6.79 -3.53
CA SER A 71 -10.25 -6.65 -3.58
C SER A 71 -9.52 -7.54 -2.55
N LEU A 72 -10.11 -7.81 -1.37
CA LEU A 72 -9.56 -8.73 -0.35
C LEU A 72 -9.33 -10.13 -0.91
N VAL A 73 -10.23 -10.59 -1.78
CA VAL A 73 -10.17 -11.93 -2.35
C VAL A 73 -9.05 -12.08 -3.39
N SER A 74 -8.66 -10.97 -4.04
CA SER A 74 -7.74 -11.00 -5.20
C SER A 74 -6.28 -10.67 -4.87
N THR A 75 -6.02 -9.73 -3.96
CA THR A 75 -4.63 -9.25 -3.71
C THR A 75 -4.16 -9.38 -2.26
N TRP A 76 -5.03 -9.78 -1.32
CA TRP A 76 -4.70 -10.02 0.09
C TRP A 76 -3.81 -8.93 0.71
N THR A 77 -4.22 -7.66 0.60
CA THR A 77 -3.48 -6.55 1.22
C THR A 77 -4.22 -6.01 2.44
N ILE A 78 -3.49 -5.81 3.55
CA ILE A 78 -4.08 -5.31 4.80
C ILE A 78 -4.68 -3.89 4.68
N GLY A 79 -4.25 -3.11 3.67
CA GLY A 79 -4.80 -1.78 3.38
C GLY A 79 -6.29 -1.77 3.03
N MET A 80 -6.89 -2.92 2.76
CA MET A 80 -8.32 -3.04 2.45
C MET A 80 -9.21 -2.93 3.69
N ILE A 81 -8.68 -3.22 4.88
CA ILE A 81 -9.44 -3.13 6.14
C ILE A 81 -9.88 -1.69 6.43
N PRO A 82 -8.98 -0.69 6.51
CA PRO A 82 -9.42 0.70 6.72
C PRO A 82 -10.25 1.22 5.55
N GLN A 83 -9.99 0.76 4.32
CA GLN A 83 -10.80 1.12 3.15
C GLN A 83 -12.26 0.64 3.29
N ALA A 84 -12.47 -0.62 3.66
CA ALA A 84 -13.80 -1.16 3.93
C ALA A 84 -14.44 -0.48 5.15
N GLY A 85 -13.65 -0.20 6.20
CA GLY A 85 -14.12 0.50 7.41
C GLY A 85 -14.74 1.87 7.10
N ILE A 86 -14.15 2.64 6.18
CA ILE A 86 -14.70 3.94 5.75
C ILE A 86 -16.06 3.75 5.06
N GLY A 87 -16.18 2.77 4.15
CA GLY A 87 -17.45 2.47 3.48
C GLY A 87 -18.53 2.04 4.47
N ALA A 88 -18.19 1.15 5.42
CA ALA A 88 -19.11 0.72 6.48
C ALA A 88 -19.52 1.89 7.38
N TYR A 89 -18.58 2.78 7.74
CA TYR A 89 -18.86 3.95 8.56
C TYR A 89 -19.91 4.86 7.92
N PHE A 90 -19.70 5.30 6.67
CA PHE A 90 -20.63 6.20 6.00
C PHE A 90 -21.99 5.54 5.71
N PHE A 91 -22.00 4.24 5.38
CA PHE A 91 -23.24 3.48 5.21
C PHE A 91 -24.04 3.43 6.51
N CYS A 92 -23.43 2.96 7.60
CA CYS A 92 -24.09 2.84 8.90
C CYS A 92 -24.50 4.20 9.46
N ALA A 93 -23.70 5.26 9.27
CA ALA A 93 -24.05 6.60 9.70
C ALA A 93 -25.30 7.12 8.98
N ALA A 94 -25.37 6.94 7.65
CA ALA A 94 -26.52 7.37 6.86
C ALA A 94 -27.80 6.55 7.14
N ALA A 95 -27.65 5.25 7.42
CA ALA A 95 -28.74 4.34 7.71
C ALA A 95 -29.28 4.51 9.14
N LEU A 96 -28.39 4.61 10.15
CA LEU A 96 -28.76 4.45 11.56
C LEU A 96 -28.89 5.77 12.34
N LEU A 97 -28.07 6.79 12.07
CA LEU A 97 -28.10 8.02 12.88
C LEU A 97 -29.44 8.75 12.82
N PRO A 98 -30.08 8.95 11.64
CA PRO A 98 -31.33 9.68 11.58
C PRO A 98 -32.52 9.00 12.30
N PRO A 99 -32.80 7.69 12.11
CA PRO A 99 -33.87 7.05 12.87
C PRO A 99 -33.58 6.99 14.38
N VAL A 100 -32.32 6.80 14.78
CA VAL A 100 -31.93 6.87 16.20
C VAL A 100 -32.16 8.27 16.77
N ALA A 101 -31.84 9.32 16.02
CA ALA A 101 -32.06 10.70 16.43
C ALA A 101 -33.55 11.05 16.54
N GLN A 102 -34.38 10.56 15.63
CA GLN A 102 -35.81 10.86 15.56
C GLN A 102 -36.64 10.05 16.57
N TYR A 103 -36.41 8.74 16.66
CA TYR A 103 -37.28 7.82 17.40
C TYR A 103 -36.59 7.14 18.60
N GLY A 104 -35.26 7.20 18.69
CA GLY A 104 -34.51 6.49 19.73
C GLY A 104 -34.67 7.11 21.12
N PRO A 105 -34.61 6.32 22.20
CA PRO A 105 -34.52 6.84 23.57
C PRO A 105 -33.17 7.55 23.80
N LEU A 106 -33.09 8.41 24.83
CA LEU A 106 -31.90 9.24 25.10
C LEU A 106 -30.60 8.43 25.20
N TRP A 107 -30.63 7.28 25.89
CA TRP A 107 -29.44 6.43 26.04
C TRP A 107 -28.91 5.91 24.70
N LEU A 108 -29.80 5.61 23.75
CA LEU A 108 -29.42 5.12 22.42
C LEU A 108 -28.83 6.25 21.57
N LYS A 109 -29.37 7.48 21.68
CA LYS A 109 -28.79 8.67 21.03
C LYS A 109 -27.38 8.95 21.53
N ILE A 110 -27.18 8.90 22.85
CA ILE A 110 -25.87 9.09 23.48
C ILE A 110 -24.90 7.98 23.02
N ALA A 111 -25.31 6.72 23.10
CA ALA A 111 -24.48 5.59 22.68
C ALA A 111 -24.08 5.68 21.20
N ALA A 112 -25.05 5.98 20.32
CA ALA A 112 -24.77 6.18 18.89
C ALA A 112 -23.82 7.38 18.67
N GLY A 113 -24.03 8.49 19.37
CA GLY A 113 -23.14 9.65 19.30
C GLY A 113 -21.70 9.32 19.69
N ILE A 114 -21.50 8.56 20.77
CA ILE A 114 -20.17 8.12 21.22
C ILE A 114 -19.52 7.19 20.19
N VAL A 115 -20.25 6.17 19.72
CA VAL A 115 -19.71 5.17 18.78
C VAL A 115 -19.37 5.79 17.43
N PHE A 116 -20.29 6.55 16.83
CA PHE A 116 -20.04 7.22 15.55
C PHE A 116 -19.05 8.37 15.69
N GLY A 117 -19.03 9.06 16.83
CA GLY A 117 -18.02 10.08 17.12
C GLY A 117 -16.62 9.48 17.16
N ALA A 118 -16.41 8.40 17.92
CA ALA A 118 -15.13 7.70 18.01
C ALA A 118 -14.69 7.13 16.64
N ALA A 119 -15.61 6.49 15.90
CA ALA A 119 -15.33 6.03 14.54
C ALA A 119 -15.00 7.19 13.59
N GLY A 120 -15.69 8.32 13.72
CA GLY A 120 -15.44 9.54 12.96
C GLY A 120 -14.04 10.11 13.19
N VAL A 121 -13.53 10.07 14.43
CA VAL A 121 -12.15 10.44 14.75
C VAL A 121 -11.14 9.53 14.03
N ILE A 122 -11.39 8.22 13.96
CA ILE A 122 -10.54 7.28 13.22
C ILE A 122 -10.56 7.59 11.73
N VAL A 123 -11.74 7.86 11.15
CA VAL A 123 -11.88 8.24 9.74
C VAL A 123 -11.15 9.55 9.45
N LEU A 124 -11.29 10.56 10.31
CA LEU A 124 -10.58 11.83 10.20
C LEU A 124 -9.06 11.65 10.29
N TYR A 125 -8.58 10.80 11.21
CA TYR A 125 -7.17 10.44 11.30
C TYR A 125 -6.65 9.82 10.00
N ILE A 126 -7.38 8.85 9.43
CA ILE A 126 -7.01 8.22 8.15
C ILE A 126 -6.89 9.29 7.05
N PHE A 127 -7.89 10.14 6.88
CA PHE A 127 -7.84 11.21 5.86
C PHE A 127 -6.69 12.19 6.10
N SER A 128 -6.41 12.53 7.36
CA SER A 128 -5.30 13.43 7.72
C SER A 128 -3.95 12.83 7.36
N VAL A 129 -3.71 11.55 7.67
CA VAL A 129 -2.46 10.87 7.31
C VAL A 129 -2.33 10.75 5.79
N LEU A 130 -3.40 10.39 5.09
CA LEU A 130 -3.40 10.31 3.62
C LEU A 130 -3.11 11.67 2.97
N ALA A 131 -3.65 12.76 3.52
CA ALA A 131 -3.34 14.11 3.06
C ALA A 131 -1.85 14.44 3.23
N VAL A 132 -1.28 14.17 4.41
CA VAL A 132 0.16 14.36 4.68
C VAL A 132 1.02 13.52 3.72
N MET A 133 0.65 12.27 3.49
CA MET A 133 1.35 11.40 2.53
C MET A 133 1.29 11.98 1.11
N LEU A 134 0.14 12.51 0.70
CA LEU A 134 -0.06 13.12 -0.60
C LEU A 134 0.83 14.36 -0.77
N PHE A 135 0.85 15.27 0.22
CA PHE A 135 1.75 16.41 0.23
C PHE A 135 3.22 15.99 0.16
N GLY A 136 3.62 14.97 0.91
CA GLY A 136 4.97 14.40 0.87
C GLY A 136 5.35 13.83 -0.50
N SER A 137 4.38 13.36 -1.29
CA SER A 137 4.60 12.78 -2.62
C SER A 137 4.79 13.82 -3.75
N ILE A 138 4.49 15.08 -3.46
CA ILE A 138 4.58 16.21 -4.41
C ILE A 138 5.53 17.31 -3.92
N ALA A 139 6.33 17.03 -2.89
CA ALA A 139 7.27 18.00 -2.35
C ALA A 139 8.18 18.55 -3.47
N PRO A 140 8.39 19.88 -3.53
CA PRO A 140 9.09 20.50 -4.66
C PRO A 140 10.46 19.89 -4.90
N ARG A 141 10.84 19.77 -6.17
CA ARG A 141 12.24 19.57 -6.56
C ARG A 141 13.03 20.78 -6.13
N ALA A 142 13.83 20.63 -5.08
CA ALA A 142 14.76 21.66 -4.72
C ALA A 142 15.88 21.73 -5.76
N ARG A 143 16.33 22.96 -6.04
CA ARG A 143 17.37 23.26 -7.04
C ARG A 143 18.72 22.68 -6.60
N GLY A 144 19.60 22.38 -7.57
CA GLY A 144 20.96 21.90 -7.34
C GLY A 144 21.24 20.51 -7.92
N GLU A 145 22.48 20.07 -7.78
CA GLU A 145 22.93 18.74 -8.21
C GLU A 145 22.37 17.65 -7.30
N TYR A 146 22.09 16.49 -7.87
CA TYR A 146 21.56 15.34 -7.15
C TYR A 146 21.94 14.04 -7.87
N THR A 147 21.93 12.93 -7.14
CA THR A 147 21.99 11.58 -7.70
C THR A 147 20.58 11.00 -7.77
N LEU A 148 20.22 10.32 -8.87
CA LEU A 148 18.94 9.63 -8.95
C LEU A 148 19.04 8.31 -8.17
N LEU A 149 18.10 8.03 -7.29
CA LEU A 149 18.05 6.79 -6.51
C LEU A 149 16.75 6.05 -6.80
N VAL A 150 16.83 4.88 -7.42
CA VAL A 150 15.64 4.06 -7.75
C VAL A 150 15.50 2.96 -6.72
N LEU A 151 14.38 2.97 -5.98
CA LEU A 151 14.10 1.93 -5.01
C LEU A 151 13.53 0.67 -5.67
N GLY A 152 14.05 -0.48 -5.27
CA GLY A 152 13.57 -1.80 -5.63
C GLY A 152 12.11 -2.07 -5.25
N SER A 153 11.54 -3.04 -5.94
CA SER A 153 10.27 -3.68 -5.59
C SER A 153 10.20 -5.05 -6.28
N LYS A 154 9.38 -5.95 -5.75
CA LYS A 154 9.26 -7.35 -6.19
C LYS A 154 9.50 -7.59 -7.69
N LEU A 155 10.43 -8.48 -7.98
CA LEU A 155 10.59 -9.10 -9.29
C LEU A 155 9.43 -10.07 -9.59
N LYS A 156 9.28 -10.38 -10.87
CA LYS A 156 8.40 -11.44 -11.38
C LYS A 156 9.19 -12.28 -12.37
N ASN A 157 9.49 -13.51 -12.00
CA ASN A 157 10.27 -14.46 -12.80
C ASN A 157 11.63 -13.87 -13.23
N GLY A 158 12.37 -13.28 -12.28
CA GLY A 158 13.67 -12.66 -12.54
C GLY A 158 13.64 -11.34 -13.32
N LYS A 159 12.46 -10.86 -13.74
CA LYS A 159 12.30 -9.57 -14.44
C LYS A 159 11.58 -8.55 -13.57
N PRO A 160 11.77 -7.24 -13.81
CA PRO A 160 11.03 -6.21 -13.10
C PRO A 160 9.51 -6.42 -13.18
N GLY A 161 8.86 -6.44 -12.02
CA GLY A 161 7.39 -6.51 -11.91
C GLY A 161 6.72 -5.21 -12.41
N ARG A 162 5.38 -5.19 -12.46
CA ARG A 162 4.63 -4.04 -13.01
C ARG A 162 4.97 -2.71 -12.31
N MET A 163 5.11 -2.71 -10.98
CA MET A 163 5.45 -1.51 -10.21
C MET A 163 6.89 -1.08 -10.47
N LEU A 164 7.83 -2.05 -10.44
CA LEU A 164 9.24 -1.79 -10.70
C LEU A 164 9.47 -1.22 -12.10
N ARG A 165 8.80 -1.75 -13.13
CA ARG A 165 8.87 -1.20 -14.50
C ARG A 165 8.46 0.26 -14.56
N ARG A 166 7.37 0.66 -13.89
CA ARG A 166 6.95 2.07 -13.85
C ARG A 166 7.99 2.98 -13.20
N ARG A 167 8.67 2.49 -12.16
CA ARG A 167 9.78 3.21 -11.53
C ARG A 167 10.94 3.35 -12.51
N LEU A 168 11.31 2.27 -13.19
CA LEU A 168 12.42 2.27 -14.14
C LEU A 168 12.13 3.09 -15.41
N ASP A 169 10.90 3.06 -15.92
CA ASP A 169 10.46 3.93 -17.02
C ASP A 169 10.57 5.41 -16.63
N LYS A 170 10.16 5.75 -15.39
CA LYS A 170 10.33 7.09 -14.85
C LYS A 170 11.82 7.44 -14.72
N ALA A 171 12.64 6.54 -14.20
CA ALA A 171 14.09 6.76 -14.06
C ALA A 171 14.77 6.97 -15.42
N ALA A 172 14.48 6.12 -16.41
CA ALA A 172 14.97 6.26 -17.78
C ALA A 172 14.56 7.61 -18.40
N SER A 173 13.32 8.07 -18.17
CA SER A 173 12.88 9.39 -18.62
C SER A 173 13.69 10.53 -17.99
N GLU A 174 14.00 10.45 -16.69
CA GLU A 174 14.82 11.46 -16.02
C GLU A 174 16.28 11.43 -16.51
N LEU A 175 16.86 10.25 -16.70
CA LEU A 175 18.23 10.09 -17.19
C LEU A 175 18.40 10.59 -18.63
N LYS A 176 17.38 10.43 -19.48
CA LYS A 176 17.37 10.98 -20.84
C LYS A 176 17.26 12.51 -20.86
N LYS A 177 16.52 13.11 -19.91
CA LYS A 177 16.39 14.57 -19.80
C LYS A 177 17.64 15.26 -19.25
N HIS A 178 18.44 14.52 -18.48
CA HIS A 178 19.62 15.05 -17.80
C HIS A 178 20.85 14.17 -18.13
N PRO A 179 21.58 14.45 -19.21
CA PRO A 179 22.69 13.60 -19.68
C PRO A 179 23.81 13.34 -18.66
N GLY A 180 24.08 14.29 -17.77
CA GLY A 180 25.07 14.14 -16.69
C GLY A 180 24.55 13.49 -15.40
N LEU A 181 23.26 13.13 -15.34
CA LEU A 181 22.66 12.57 -14.13
C LEU A 181 23.10 11.11 -13.95
N MET A 182 23.66 10.82 -12.77
CA MET A 182 24.01 9.46 -12.34
C MET A 182 22.84 8.81 -11.61
N CYS A 183 22.72 7.49 -11.74
CA CYS A 183 21.66 6.69 -11.14
C CYS A 183 22.23 5.59 -10.26
N VAL A 184 21.72 5.46 -9.04
CA VAL A 184 21.88 4.27 -8.22
C VAL A 184 20.56 3.49 -8.24
N VAL A 185 20.62 2.21 -8.60
CA VAL A 185 19.52 1.26 -8.44
C VAL A 185 19.79 0.43 -7.19
N THR A 186 18.83 0.35 -6.27
CA THR A 186 19.02 -0.31 -4.95
C THR A 186 17.95 -1.35 -4.67
N GLY A 187 18.38 -2.52 -4.20
CA GLY A 187 17.54 -3.63 -3.80
C GLY A 187 18.28 -4.96 -3.90
N GLY A 188 18.45 -5.64 -2.77
CA GLY A 188 19.09 -6.94 -2.73
C GLY A 188 18.21 -8.10 -3.21
N ARG A 189 18.64 -9.31 -2.87
CA ARG A 189 18.00 -10.55 -3.32
C ARG A 189 16.99 -11.08 -2.30
N ALA A 190 15.74 -11.20 -2.71
CA ALA A 190 14.75 -11.94 -1.95
C ALA A 190 14.99 -13.47 -2.06
N PRO A 191 14.73 -14.27 -1.01
CA PRO A 191 15.02 -15.71 -1.01
C PRO A 191 14.39 -16.50 -2.16
N ASP A 192 13.24 -16.04 -2.66
CA ASP A 192 12.46 -16.65 -3.74
C ASP A 192 12.83 -16.16 -5.14
N GLN A 193 13.85 -15.30 -5.28
CA GLN A 193 14.22 -14.68 -6.55
C GLN A 193 15.57 -15.21 -7.09
N PRO A 194 15.71 -15.32 -8.41
CA PRO A 194 16.93 -15.83 -9.04
C PRO A 194 18.10 -14.83 -8.97
N CYS A 195 17.82 -13.53 -8.86
CA CYS A 195 18.79 -12.44 -8.82
C CYS A 195 18.35 -11.35 -7.85
N ALA A 196 19.26 -10.39 -7.56
CA ALA A 196 18.89 -9.21 -6.80
C ALA A 196 17.99 -8.27 -7.62
N GLU A 197 17.15 -7.50 -6.93
CA GLU A 197 16.27 -6.53 -7.61
C GLU A 197 17.09 -5.51 -8.42
N ALA A 198 18.17 -4.99 -7.84
CA ALA A 198 19.02 -3.98 -8.44
C ALA A 198 19.74 -4.46 -9.72
N ASP A 199 20.12 -5.74 -9.79
CA ASP A 199 20.75 -6.30 -10.99
C ASP A 199 19.76 -6.30 -12.17
N ALA A 200 18.54 -6.79 -11.94
CA ALA A 200 17.47 -6.78 -12.94
C ALA A 200 17.02 -5.35 -13.32
N MET A 201 17.14 -4.40 -12.39
CA MET A 201 16.88 -2.98 -12.64
C MET A 201 17.92 -2.38 -13.59
N ARG A 202 19.21 -2.70 -13.41
CA ARG A 202 20.27 -2.25 -14.31
C ARG A 202 20.02 -2.74 -15.72
N GLU A 203 19.85 -4.04 -15.90
CA GLU A 203 19.58 -4.64 -17.23
C GLU A 203 18.42 -3.94 -17.95
N TYR A 204 17.32 -3.71 -17.23
CA TYR A 204 16.16 -3.00 -17.80
C TYR A 204 16.47 -1.57 -18.22
N LEU A 205 17.29 -0.82 -17.48
CA LEU A 205 17.69 0.53 -17.87
C LEU A 205 18.60 0.53 -19.10
N LEU A 206 19.50 -0.44 -19.22
CA LEU A 206 20.33 -0.62 -20.42
C LEU A 206 19.47 -0.93 -21.64
N GLU A 207 18.49 -1.83 -21.51
CA GLU A 207 17.49 -2.12 -22.56
C GLU A 207 16.71 -0.87 -23.00
N LYS A 208 16.56 0.13 -22.12
CA LYS A 208 15.90 1.41 -22.41
C LYS A 208 16.85 2.45 -23.05
N GLY A 209 18.10 2.08 -23.29
CA GLY A 209 19.13 2.93 -23.89
C GLY A 209 19.77 3.90 -22.90
N VAL A 210 19.87 3.53 -21.62
CA VAL A 210 20.68 4.28 -20.64
C VAL A 210 22.10 3.71 -20.65
N ASP A 211 23.11 4.58 -20.68
CA ASP A 211 24.52 4.16 -20.69
C ASP A 211 24.90 3.41 -19.41
N ALA A 212 25.66 2.32 -19.57
CA ALA A 212 26.00 1.44 -18.46
C ALA A 212 26.83 2.11 -17.37
N GLU A 213 27.65 3.09 -17.74
CA GLU A 213 28.48 3.87 -16.82
C GLU A 213 27.65 4.76 -15.89
N ARG A 214 26.43 5.11 -16.30
CA ARG A 214 25.52 5.98 -15.55
C ARG A 214 24.66 5.23 -14.53
N VAL A 215 24.68 3.89 -14.54
CA VAL A 215 23.85 3.04 -13.68
C VAL A 215 24.73 2.25 -12.71
N ILE A 216 24.68 2.66 -11.45
CA ILE A 216 25.41 2.06 -10.34
C ILE A 216 24.46 1.12 -9.58
N VAL A 217 24.94 -0.05 -9.20
CA VAL A 217 24.14 -1.11 -8.57
C VAL A 217 24.46 -1.20 -7.09
N GLU A 218 23.43 -1.23 -6.26
CA GLU A 218 23.47 -1.60 -4.85
C GLU A 218 22.55 -2.80 -4.64
N ASN A 219 23.11 -3.99 -4.42
CA ASN A 219 22.39 -5.26 -4.39
C ASN A 219 22.55 -6.04 -3.06
N LEU A 220 22.94 -5.36 -1.98
CA LEU A 220 23.19 -5.96 -0.67
C LEU A 220 22.04 -5.72 0.32
N SER A 221 21.19 -4.73 0.06
CA SER A 221 20.12 -4.34 0.97
C SER A 221 18.98 -5.37 1.11
N SER A 222 18.49 -5.51 2.33
CA SER A 222 17.31 -6.32 2.68
C SER A 222 16.14 -5.47 3.18
N THR A 223 16.41 -4.23 3.62
CA THR A 223 15.40 -3.28 4.10
C THR A 223 15.45 -1.96 3.35
N THR A 224 14.35 -1.20 3.39
CA THR A 224 14.33 0.16 2.82
C THR A 224 15.32 1.10 3.51
N TYR A 225 15.64 0.89 4.80
CA TYR A 225 16.67 1.66 5.49
C TYR A 225 18.06 1.35 4.93
N GLU A 226 18.37 0.07 4.74
CA GLU A 226 19.62 -0.39 4.12
C GLU A 226 19.77 0.11 2.69
N ASN A 227 18.68 0.17 1.91
CA ASN A 227 18.70 0.77 0.57
C ASN A 227 19.34 2.17 0.61
N PHE A 228 18.87 3.03 1.52
CA PHE A 228 19.40 4.39 1.64
C PHE A 228 20.81 4.41 2.24
N LEU A 229 21.07 3.60 3.27
CA LEU A 229 22.35 3.57 3.95
C LEU A 229 23.48 3.12 3.01
N PHE A 230 23.28 2.02 2.28
CA PHE A 230 24.27 1.45 1.38
C PHE A 230 24.41 2.30 0.11
N SER A 231 23.31 2.81 -0.42
CA SER A 231 23.36 3.73 -1.57
C SER A 231 24.09 5.03 -1.22
N ARG A 232 23.89 5.59 -0.03
CA ARG A 232 24.62 6.78 0.44
C ARG A 232 26.13 6.53 0.46
N LYS A 233 26.56 5.39 1.02
CA LYS A 233 27.97 5.01 1.05
C LYS A 233 28.58 4.94 -0.36
N ILE A 234 27.89 4.28 -1.30
CA ILE A 234 28.34 4.19 -2.70
C ILE A 234 28.41 5.56 -3.37
N ILE A 235 27.45 6.45 -3.09
CA ILE A 235 27.41 7.81 -3.64
C ILE A 235 28.58 8.65 -3.12
N GLU A 236 28.87 8.57 -1.82
CA GLU A 236 30.01 9.25 -1.18
C GLU A 236 31.35 8.73 -1.73
N GLU A 237 31.52 7.41 -1.85
CA GLU A 237 32.74 6.79 -2.39
C GLU A 237 33.01 7.19 -3.85
N LYS A 238 31.95 7.44 -4.63
CA LYS A 238 32.06 7.89 -6.02
C LYS A 238 32.16 9.40 -6.18
N GLY A 239 32.16 10.17 -5.09
CA GLY A 239 32.20 11.64 -5.13
C GLY A 239 30.96 12.25 -5.79
N LEU A 240 29.83 11.55 -5.76
CA LEU A 240 28.57 12.01 -6.36
C LEU A 240 27.78 12.88 -5.37
N PRO A 241 26.85 13.73 -5.86
CA PRO A 241 25.98 14.51 -4.98
C PRO A 241 25.18 13.58 -4.04
N VAL A 242 25.38 13.73 -2.73
CA VAL A 242 24.74 12.92 -1.67
C VAL A 242 23.22 13.09 -1.66
N ARG A 243 22.74 14.23 -2.13
CA ARG A 243 21.32 14.49 -2.29
C ARG A 243 20.69 13.54 -3.30
N ALA A 244 19.59 12.88 -2.92
CA ALA A 244 18.92 11.89 -3.76
C ALA A 244 17.57 12.36 -4.33
N GLY A 245 17.41 12.23 -5.65
CA GLY A 245 16.10 12.22 -6.29
C GLY A 245 15.51 10.81 -6.23
N VAL A 246 14.54 10.56 -5.35
CA VAL A 246 14.08 9.20 -5.03
C VAL A 246 12.93 8.76 -5.94
N VAL A 247 13.22 7.77 -6.80
CA VAL A 247 12.25 7.18 -7.70
C VAL A 247 11.52 6.01 -7.01
N THR A 248 10.25 6.24 -6.68
CA THR A 248 9.33 5.24 -6.13
C THR A 248 7.87 5.60 -6.41
N ASP A 249 6.94 4.70 -6.09
CA ASP A 249 5.50 4.93 -6.23
C ASP A 249 5.02 6.08 -5.33
N ARG A 250 4.06 6.89 -5.80
CA ARG A 250 3.52 8.06 -5.06
C ARG A 250 3.14 7.77 -3.61
N PHE A 251 2.44 6.66 -3.37
CA PHE A 251 1.98 6.30 -2.02
C PHE A 251 3.14 6.01 -1.05
N HIS A 252 4.34 5.69 -1.56
CA HIS A 252 5.49 5.29 -0.77
C HIS A 252 6.46 6.46 -0.49
N GLN A 253 6.33 7.57 -1.21
CA GLN A 253 7.26 8.70 -1.15
C GLN A 253 7.43 9.29 0.25
N PHE A 254 6.33 9.50 0.97
CA PHE A 254 6.40 10.06 2.32
C PHE A 254 7.23 9.17 3.26
N ARG A 255 6.95 7.87 3.26
CA ARG A 255 7.69 6.91 4.10
C ARG A 255 9.14 6.79 3.66
N SER A 256 9.41 6.70 2.35
CA SER A 256 10.77 6.68 1.82
C SER A 256 11.57 7.91 2.25
N GLY A 257 11.01 9.11 2.16
CA GLY A 257 11.68 10.35 2.57
C GLY A 257 11.92 10.45 4.08
N ARG A 258 11.06 9.85 4.91
CA ARG A 258 11.31 9.72 6.36
C ARG A 258 12.50 8.79 6.64
N ILE A 259 12.54 7.63 5.98
CA ILE A 259 13.63 6.65 6.14
C ILE A 259 14.96 7.21 5.61
N ALA A 260 14.95 7.91 4.47
CA ALA A 260 16.12 8.57 3.91
C ALA A 260 16.76 9.55 4.92
N ARG A 261 15.93 10.34 5.61
CA ARG A 261 16.39 11.25 6.66
C ARG A 261 17.05 10.51 7.83
N THR A 262 16.50 9.37 8.26
CA THR A 262 17.14 8.54 9.28
C THR A 262 18.50 8.02 8.81
N ALA A 263 18.61 7.63 7.54
CA ALA A 263 19.86 7.23 6.91
C ALA A 263 20.81 8.40 6.59
N ARG A 264 20.50 9.63 7.06
CA ARG A 264 21.25 10.87 6.84
C ARG A 264 21.44 11.22 5.36
N MET A 265 20.44 10.94 4.55
CA MET A 265 20.41 11.27 3.13
C MET A 265 19.34 12.32 2.86
N ASP A 266 19.74 13.51 2.40
CA ASP A 266 18.78 14.50 1.90
C ASP A 266 18.11 13.95 0.63
N SER A 267 16.79 14.10 0.53
CA SER A 267 16.05 13.54 -0.59
C SER A 267 14.80 14.32 -0.95
N PHE A 268 14.42 14.22 -2.22
CA PHE A 268 13.16 14.76 -2.74
C PHE A 268 12.45 13.70 -3.62
N PRO A 269 11.13 13.78 -3.74
CA PRO A 269 10.36 12.76 -4.45
C PRO A 269 10.52 12.88 -5.97
N VAL A 270 10.80 11.76 -6.62
CA VAL A 270 10.67 11.57 -8.08
C VAL A 270 9.58 10.52 -8.33
N SER A 271 8.35 10.96 -8.13
CA SER A 271 7.16 10.10 -8.09
C SER A 271 6.84 9.43 -9.42
N CYS A 272 6.65 8.11 -9.41
CA CYS A 272 5.99 7.38 -10.50
C CYS A 272 4.50 7.12 -10.19
N GLY A 273 3.69 7.01 -11.23
CA GLY A 273 2.26 6.73 -11.08
C GLY A 273 2.00 5.32 -10.53
N THR A 274 0.88 5.17 -9.83
CA THR A 274 0.32 3.88 -9.42
C THR A 274 -0.94 3.62 -10.23
N ALA A 275 -1.18 2.36 -10.62
CA ALA A 275 -2.41 1.99 -11.30
C ALA A 275 -3.61 2.37 -10.44
N TRP A 276 -4.55 3.14 -11.00
CA TRP A 276 -5.63 3.76 -10.25
C TRP A 276 -6.45 2.75 -9.43
N TYR A 277 -6.72 1.57 -10.00
CA TYR A 277 -7.50 0.50 -9.39
C TYR A 277 -6.80 -0.20 -8.22
N PHE A 278 -5.48 -0.04 -8.07
CA PHE A 278 -4.73 -0.48 -6.88
C PHE A 278 -4.30 0.68 -5.98
N SER A 279 -4.63 1.92 -6.34
CA SER A 279 -4.10 3.10 -5.65
C SER A 279 -4.54 3.07 -4.18
N VAL A 280 -5.85 3.09 -3.92
CA VAL A 280 -6.40 3.26 -2.56
C VAL A 280 -5.84 2.22 -1.58
N GLN A 281 -5.86 0.95 -1.95
CA GLN A 281 -5.33 -0.14 -1.12
C GLN A 281 -3.83 0.02 -0.78
N PHE A 282 -3.01 0.53 -1.71
CA PHE A 282 -1.59 0.74 -1.45
C PHE A 282 -1.33 1.96 -0.56
N TRP A 283 -2.07 3.05 -0.75
CA TRP A 283 -2.03 4.20 0.16
C TRP A 283 -2.44 3.80 1.57
N MET A 284 -3.54 3.06 1.72
CA MET A 284 -4.01 2.56 3.01
C MET A 284 -3.00 1.62 3.66
N ARG A 285 -2.42 0.70 2.89
CA ARG A 285 -1.38 -0.20 3.42
C ARG A 285 -0.15 0.58 3.90
N ASP A 286 0.32 1.55 3.13
CA ASP A 286 1.51 2.33 3.52
C ASP A 286 1.21 3.26 4.70
N MET A 287 -0.02 3.77 4.79
CA MET A 287 -0.54 4.50 5.96
C MET A 287 -0.49 3.66 7.24
N LEU A 288 -0.83 2.37 7.17
CA LEU A 288 -0.68 1.45 8.31
C LEU A 288 0.79 1.26 8.70
N CYS A 289 1.69 1.13 7.73
CA CYS A 289 3.14 1.06 8.01
C CYS A 289 3.67 2.36 8.65
N ILE A 290 3.16 3.52 8.23
CA ILE A 290 3.51 4.81 8.85
C ILE A 290 3.00 4.88 10.28
N THR A 291 1.75 4.48 10.51
CA THR A 291 1.13 4.46 11.84
C THR A 291 1.91 3.57 12.80
N GLU A 292 2.28 2.38 12.36
CA GLU A 292 3.08 1.44 13.14
C GLU A 292 4.44 2.03 13.54
N ARG A 293 5.13 2.71 12.62
CA ARG A 293 6.40 3.39 12.89
C ARG A 293 6.26 4.59 13.83
N LEU A 294 5.18 5.34 13.71
CA LEU A 294 4.87 6.44 14.62
C LEU A 294 4.65 5.94 16.05
N ILE A 295 3.92 4.83 16.21
CA ILE A 295 3.67 4.21 17.52
C ILE A 295 4.97 3.66 18.13
N ARG A 296 5.82 3.00 17.32
CA ARG A 296 7.09 2.43 17.80
C ARG A 296 8.21 3.46 17.99
N GLY A 297 8.07 4.66 17.46
CA GLY A 297 9.07 5.72 17.57
C GLY A 297 10.34 5.54 16.73
N HIS A 298 10.37 4.60 15.77
CA HIS A 298 11.55 4.34 14.94
C HIS A 298 11.24 4.27 13.42
N TRP A 299 12.13 4.86 12.62
CA TRP A 299 12.04 4.99 11.15
C TRP A 299 13.17 4.23 10.45
#